data_AF-A0A6M4IT89-F1
#
_entry.id   AF-A0A6M4IT89-F1
#
_cell.length_a   1.000
_cell.length_b   1.000
_cell.length_c   1.000
_cell.angle_alpha   90.00
_cell.angle_beta   90.00
_cell.angle_gamma   90.00
#
_symmetry.space_group_name_H-M   'P 1'
#
loop_
_entity.id
_entity.type
_entity.pdbx_description
1 polymer ?
#
loop_
_entity_poly.entity_id
_entity_poly.type
_entity_poly.pdbx_seq_one_letter_code
_entity_poly.pdbx_strand_id
1 'polypeptide(L)'
;MEFAAPLVRLLLYGGATVAIGRASLTFVESDTGQERRAVRLSLWVSAIALVIAPLALLLLQQQALELTFTELPGLLRDTTWGRGWMQLAIPCVLSAILLPLRSTRTTSLFLLLAVLGVAAAMGGLGHAAADEQWPLTSRLFDAMHVAGVGAWIGGLALLMLAGAGSVGGAAPTASEWRTFSRTATVMAPVVLLSGVGSGWRRVGASTITAVLASAYGRVLFLKVALVLVVLALGYAQRRRIAAGQVPARKAVRSELLVAAVVFCATAWMTGMEPPGE
;
A
#
# COMPACT_ATOMS: atom_id res chain seq x y z
N MET A 1 -19.77 8.21 13.37
CA MET A 1 -19.42 7.18 12.37
C MET A 1 -18.54 7.71 11.24
N GLU A 2 -18.58 9.01 10.93
CA GLU A 2 -17.86 9.67 9.83
C GLU A 2 -16.34 9.35 9.73
N PHE A 3 -15.64 9.19 10.86
CA PHE A 3 -14.20 8.89 10.87
C PHE A 3 -13.83 7.39 10.89
N ALA A 4 -14.81 6.49 11.05
CA ALA A 4 -14.52 5.06 11.23
C ALA A 4 -14.01 4.42 9.93
N ALA A 5 -14.68 4.64 8.80
CA ALA A 5 -14.30 4.02 7.53
C ALA A 5 -12.90 4.46 7.02
N PRO A 6 -12.52 5.76 7.05
CA PRO A 6 -11.17 6.18 6.67
C PRO A 6 -10.07 5.54 7.54
N LEU A 7 -10.31 5.40 8.85
CA LEU A 7 -9.36 4.78 9.77
C LEU A 7 -9.20 3.28 9.51
N VAL A 8 -10.29 2.57 9.25
CA VAL A 8 -10.23 1.14 8.90
C VAL A 8 -9.55 0.94 7.53
N ARG A 9 -9.80 1.82 6.55
CA ARG A 9 -9.05 1.81 5.28
C ARG A 9 -7.55 2.02 5.50
N LEU A 10 -7.17 2.96 6.37
CA LEU A 10 -5.76 3.19 6.72
C LEU A 10 -5.10 1.94 7.32
N LEU A 11 -5.81 1.22 8.20
CA LEU A 11 -5.34 -0.06 8.75
C LEU A 11 -5.12 -1.10 7.64
N LEU A 12 -6.07 -1.24 6.70
CA LEU A 12 -5.95 -2.16 5.57
C LEU A 12 -4.76 -1.79 4.66
N TYR A 13 -4.64 -0.52 4.28
CA TYR A 13 -3.54 -0.02 3.45
C TYR A 13 -2.18 -0.22 4.14
N GLY A 14 -2.11 0.03 5.45
CA GLY A 14 -0.89 -0.17 6.24
C GLY A 14 -0.47 -1.65 6.28
N GLY A 15 -1.40 -2.56 6.58
CA GLY A 15 -1.14 -4.00 6.57
C GLY A 15 -0.71 -4.52 5.21
N ALA A 16 -1.40 -4.10 4.14
CA ALA A 16 -1.04 -4.45 2.76
C ALA A 16 0.34 -3.92 2.37
N THR A 17 0.67 -2.67 2.74
CA THR A 17 1.97 -2.06 2.45
C THR A 17 3.12 -2.87 3.06
N VAL A 18 3.01 -3.24 4.35
CA VAL A 18 4.01 -4.08 5.02
C VAL A 18 4.09 -5.47 4.38
N ALA A 19 2.95 -6.07 4.05
CA ALA A 19 2.91 -7.40 3.44
C ALA A 19 3.58 -7.44 2.05
N ILE A 20 3.27 -6.47 1.19
CA ILE A 20 3.90 -6.32 -0.13
C ILE A 20 5.40 -6.04 0.02
N GLY A 21 5.79 -5.20 1.00
CA GLY A 21 7.18 -4.93 1.32
C GLY A 21 7.95 -6.20 1.69
N ARG A 22 7.40 -7.02 2.59
CA ARG A 22 8.01 -8.30 2.97
C ARG A 22 8.14 -9.22 1.76
N ALA A 23 7.04 -9.43 1.02
CA ALA A 23 7.02 -10.29 -0.14
C ALA A 23 8.09 -9.89 -1.17
N SER A 24 8.24 -8.59 -1.41
CA SER A 24 9.20 -8.05 -2.37
C SER A 24 10.65 -8.29 -1.93
N LEU A 25 10.94 -8.10 -0.64
CA LEU A 25 12.29 -8.32 -0.10
C LEU A 25 12.65 -9.82 -0.09
N THR A 26 11.75 -10.65 0.43
CA THR A 26 12.03 -12.08 0.62
C THR A 26 11.94 -12.89 -0.68
N PHE A 27 11.23 -12.40 -1.68
CA PHE A 27 11.24 -13.01 -3.01
C PHE A 27 12.60 -12.89 -3.70
N VAL A 28 13.29 -11.75 -3.52
CA VAL A 28 14.62 -11.53 -4.10
C VAL A 28 15.71 -12.18 -3.23
N GLU A 29 15.57 -12.10 -1.91
CA GLU A 29 16.55 -12.61 -0.94
C GLU A 29 15.83 -13.47 0.12
N SER A 30 15.68 -14.76 -0.18
CA SER A 30 14.82 -15.66 0.58
C SER A 30 15.38 -16.10 1.93
N ASP A 31 16.70 -16.03 2.12
CA ASP A 31 17.36 -16.39 3.38
C ASP A 31 17.50 -15.16 4.27
N THR A 32 16.40 -14.78 4.89
CA THR A 32 16.45 -13.83 6.00
C THR A 32 16.85 -14.62 7.24
N GLY A 33 17.95 -14.24 7.89
CA GLY A 33 18.33 -14.77 9.21
C GLY A 33 17.22 -14.56 10.25
N GLN A 34 17.51 -14.79 11.54
CA GLN A 34 16.49 -14.59 12.58
C GLN A 34 15.89 -13.17 12.52
N GLU A 35 14.57 -13.12 12.32
CA GLU A 35 13.84 -11.86 12.29
C GLU A 35 13.86 -11.19 13.66
N ARG A 36 14.16 -9.90 13.67
CA ARG A 36 14.12 -9.11 14.90
C ARG A 36 12.69 -9.01 15.43
N ARG A 37 12.57 -8.88 16.77
CA ARG A 37 11.28 -8.69 17.45
C ARG A 37 10.44 -7.57 16.85
N ALA A 38 11.05 -6.44 16.48
CA ALA A 38 10.35 -5.30 15.89
C ALA A 38 9.76 -5.62 14.51
N VAL A 39 10.53 -6.29 13.65
CA VAL A 39 10.05 -6.78 12.35
C VAL A 39 8.90 -7.77 12.58
N ARG A 40 9.13 -8.81 13.39
CA ARG A 40 8.12 -9.83 13.68
C ARG A 40 6.82 -9.27 14.24
N LEU A 41 6.89 -8.29 15.16
CA LEU A 41 5.72 -7.59 15.68
C LEU A 41 4.97 -6.86 14.55
N SER A 42 5.69 -6.14 13.69
CA SER A 42 5.09 -5.45 12.54
C SER A 42 4.37 -6.42 11.60
N LEU A 43 4.92 -7.62 11.40
CA LEU A 43 4.28 -8.66 10.58
C LEU A 43 2.99 -9.17 11.24
N TRP A 44 3.01 -9.49 12.53
CA TRP A 44 1.80 -9.93 13.23
C TRP A 44 0.71 -8.85 13.24
N VAL A 45 1.08 -7.60 13.51
CA VAL A 45 0.14 -6.47 13.44
C VAL A 45 -0.45 -6.33 12.04
N SER A 46 0.37 -6.50 10.99
CA SER A 46 -0.10 -6.41 9.61
C SER A 46 -0.99 -7.59 9.21
N ALA A 47 -0.67 -8.80 9.67
CA ALA A 47 -1.50 -9.99 9.47
C ALA A 47 -2.87 -9.83 10.13
N ILE A 48 -2.92 -9.34 11.37
CA ILE A 48 -4.18 -9.04 12.07
C ILE A 48 -4.94 -7.95 11.33
N ALA A 49 -4.28 -6.87 10.91
CA ALA A 49 -4.91 -5.79 10.17
C ALA A 49 -5.54 -6.25 8.84
N LEU A 50 -4.87 -7.15 8.11
CA LEU A 50 -5.39 -7.74 6.86
C LEU A 50 -6.66 -8.57 7.05
N VAL A 51 -6.92 -9.09 8.26
CA VAL A 51 -8.15 -9.84 8.56
C VAL A 51 -9.21 -8.92 9.16
N ILE A 52 -8.85 -8.11 10.16
CA ILE A 52 -9.79 -7.28 10.91
C ILE A 52 -10.32 -6.12 10.05
N ALA A 53 -9.47 -5.49 9.23
CA ALA A 53 -9.90 -4.31 8.48
C ALA A 53 -10.96 -4.61 7.40
N PRO A 54 -10.84 -5.66 6.56
CA PRO A 54 -11.91 -6.02 5.62
C PRO A 54 -13.21 -6.39 6.33
N LEU A 55 -13.16 -7.12 7.46
CA LEU A 55 -14.35 -7.45 8.24
C LEU A 55 -15.02 -6.20 8.82
N ALA A 56 -14.23 -5.27 9.37
CA ALA A 56 -14.75 -4.01 9.88
C ALA A 56 -15.35 -3.15 8.76
N LEU A 57 -14.74 -3.09 7.57
CA LEU A 57 -15.33 -2.40 6.42
C LEU A 57 -16.65 -3.04 5.96
N LEU A 58 -16.73 -4.38 5.95
CA LEU A 58 -17.94 -5.10 5.61
C LEU A 58 -19.07 -4.79 6.60
N LEU A 59 -18.77 -4.75 7.90
CA LEU A 59 -19.73 -4.37 8.94
C LEU A 59 -20.19 -2.92 8.80
N LEU A 60 -19.26 -1.98 8.56
CA LEU A 60 -19.61 -0.58 8.33
C LEU A 60 -20.50 -0.42 7.09
N GLN A 61 -20.24 -1.18 6.03
CA GLN A 61 -21.07 -1.16 4.83
C GLN A 61 -22.43 -1.82 5.03
N GLN A 62 -22.50 -2.93 5.78
CA GLN A 62 -23.76 -3.56 6.17
C GLN A 62 -24.65 -2.58 6.95
N GLN A 63 -24.08 -1.84 7.90
CA GLN A 63 -24.79 -0.82 8.66
C GLN A 63 -25.25 0.33 7.77
N ALA A 64 -24.40 0.81 6.86
CA ALA A 64 -24.73 1.91 5.96
C ALA A 64 -25.82 1.56 4.94
N LEU A 65 -25.94 0.29 4.57
CA LEU A 65 -26.97 -0.21 3.66
C LEU A 65 -28.20 -0.79 4.39
N GLU A 66 -28.24 -0.68 5.73
CA GLU A 66 -29.31 -1.21 6.59
C GLU A 66 -29.62 -2.70 6.35
N LEU A 67 -28.63 -3.49 5.94
CA LEU A 67 -28.79 -4.91 5.61
C LEU A 67 -28.89 -5.77 6.87
N THR A 68 -29.67 -6.84 6.85
CA THR A 68 -29.72 -7.80 7.97
C THR A 68 -28.63 -8.85 7.85
N PHE A 69 -28.10 -9.38 8.98
CA PHE A 69 -27.10 -10.46 8.98
C PHE A 69 -27.55 -11.74 8.26
N THR A 70 -28.85 -11.96 8.12
CA THR A 70 -29.43 -13.09 7.39
C THR A 70 -29.35 -12.94 5.88
N GLU A 71 -29.27 -11.71 5.36
CA GLU A 71 -29.23 -11.40 3.92
C GLU A 71 -27.79 -11.44 3.38
N LEU A 72 -26.82 -11.16 4.26
CA LEU A 72 -25.39 -11.12 3.98
C LEU A 72 -24.86 -12.36 3.23
N PRO A 73 -25.14 -13.61 3.65
CA PRO A 73 -24.61 -14.79 2.96
C PRO A 73 -25.09 -14.92 1.51
N GLY A 74 -26.35 -14.58 1.23
CA GLY A 74 -26.90 -14.58 -0.13
C GLY A 74 -26.24 -13.48 -0.97
N LEU A 75 -26.16 -12.26 -0.44
CA LEU A 75 -25.50 -11.15 -1.12
C LEU A 75 -24.03 -11.44 -1.45
N LEU A 76 -23.28 -12.05 -0.52
CA LEU A 76 -21.88 -12.39 -0.73
C LEU A 76 -21.65 -13.45 -1.82
N ARG A 77 -22.61 -14.36 -2.01
CA ARG A 77 -22.50 -15.46 -2.99
C ARG A 77 -23.04 -15.06 -4.36
N ASP A 78 -24.18 -14.39 -4.37
CA ASP A 78 -25.00 -14.30 -5.58
C ASP A 78 -24.77 -12.99 -6.34
N THR A 79 -24.15 -11.99 -5.73
CA THR A 79 -23.99 -10.65 -6.32
C THR A 79 -22.56 -10.36 -6.80
N THR A 80 -22.43 -9.40 -7.72
CA THR A 80 -21.14 -8.81 -8.11
C THR A 80 -20.43 -8.14 -6.93
N TRP A 81 -21.19 -7.51 -6.05
CA TRP A 81 -20.69 -6.91 -4.81
C TRP A 81 -20.02 -7.96 -3.91
N GLY A 82 -20.69 -9.10 -3.72
CA GLY A 82 -20.16 -10.24 -2.97
C GLY A 82 -18.88 -10.82 -3.55
N ARG A 83 -18.82 -10.97 -4.88
CA ARG A 83 -17.61 -11.38 -5.59
C ARG A 83 -16.44 -10.42 -5.37
N GLY A 84 -16.69 -9.10 -5.39
CA GLY A 84 -15.67 -8.08 -5.08
C GLY A 84 -15.12 -8.23 -3.66
N TRP A 85 -15.98 -8.50 -2.68
CA TRP A 85 -15.56 -8.79 -1.31
C TRP A 85 -14.73 -10.06 -1.19
N MET A 86 -15.11 -11.14 -1.87
CA MET A 86 -14.33 -12.39 -1.88
C MET A 86 -12.96 -12.20 -2.54
N GLN A 87 -12.89 -11.40 -3.61
CA GLN A 87 -11.64 -11.03 -4.27
C GLN A 87 -10.69 -10.28 -3.34
N LEU A 88 -11.18 -9.54 -2.34
CA LEU A 88 -10.33 -8.95 -1.29
C LEU A 88 -10.04 -9.92 -0.14
N ALA A 89 -11.07 -10.56 0.39
CA ALA A 89 -10.97 -11.35 1.63
C ALA A 89 -10.03 -12.55 1.50
N ILE A 90 -10.11 -13.29 0.39
CA ILE A 90 -9.27 -14.48 0.16
C ILE A 90 -7.78 -14.12 0.15
N PRO A 91 -7.28 -13.19 -0.69
CA PRO A 91 -5.87 -12.85 -0.69
C PRO A 91 -5.41 -12.18 0.60
N CYS A 92 -6.28 -11.45 1.30
CA CYS A 92 -5.99 -10.90 2.63
C CYS A 92 -5.73 -12.02 3.66
N VAL A 93 -6.60 -13.03 3.73
CA VAL A 93 -6.44 -14.18 4.63
C VAL A 93 -5.20 -14.99 4.28
N LEU A 94 -4.98 -15.29 3.00
CA LEU A 94 -3.78 -15.99 2.55
C LEU A 94 -2.52 -15.21 2.91
N SER A 95 -2.51 -13.90 2.69
CA SER A 95 -1.41 -13.02 3.08
C SER A 95 -1.20 -13.06 4.59
N ALA A 96 -2.25 -12.94 5.40
CA ALA A 96 -2.17 -12.96 6.86
C ALA A 96 -1.60 -14.28 7.41
N ILE A 97 -1.93 -15.42 6.79
CA ILE A 97 -1.40 -16.74 7.16
C ILE A 97 0.08 -16.86 6.77
N LEU A 98 0.44 -16.43 5.56
CA LEU A 98 1.80 -16.59 5.03
C LEU A 98 2.80 -15.59 5.63
N LEU A 99 2.34 -14.41 6.04
CA LEU A 99 3.18 -13.30 6.50
C LEU A 99 4.08 -13.65 7.71
N PRO A 100 3.58 -14.28 8.80
CA PRO A 100 4.41 -14.62 9.95
C PRO A 100 5.24 -15.90 9.75
N LEU A 101 5.02 -16.65 8.67
CA LEU A 101 5.78 -17.88 8.41
C LEU A 101 7.24 -17.55 8.08
N ARG A 102 8.13 -18.50 8.37
CA ARG A 102 9.54 -18.41 7.99
C ARG A 102 9.64 -18.17 6.48
N SER A 103 10.41 -17.16 6.09
CA SER A 103 10.71 -16.90 4.70
C SER A 103 11.44 -18.10 4.09
N THR A 104 10.83 -18.70 3.07
CA THR A 104 11.47 -19.62 2.13
C THR A 104 11.17 -19.10 0.72
N ARG A 105 11.84 -19.62 -0.30
CA ARG A 105 11.56 -19.25 -1.69
C ARG A 105 10.10 -19.54 -2.07
N THR A 106 9.58 -20.69 -1.65
CA THR A 106 8.20 -21.13 -1.89
C THR A 106 7.19 -20.25 -1.14
N THR A 107 7.40 -20.03 0.17
CA THR A 107 6.52 -19.17 0.97
C THR A 107 6.51 -17.74 0.44
N SER A 108 7.65 -17.23 0.00
CA SER A 108 7.76 -15.87 -0.57
C SER A 108 7.05 -15.75 -1.91
N LEU A 109 7.11 -16.77 -2.76
CA LEU A 109 6.33 -16.80 -4.01
C LEU A 109 4.83 -16.78 -3.73
N PHE A 110 4.35 -17.64 -2.83
CA PHE A 110 2.93 -17.67 -2.48
C PHE A 110 2.47 -16.36 -1.81
N LEU A 111 3.30 -15.78 -0.94
CA LEU A 111 3.02 -14.49 -0.34
C LEU A 111 2.95 -13.40 -1.40
N LEU A 112 3.88 -13.39 -2.38
CA LEU A 112 3.88 -12.45 -3.49
C LEU A 112 2.59 -12.54 -4.31
N LEU A 113 2.15 -13.76 -4.65
CA LEU A 113 0.90 -13.97 -5.37
C LEU A 113 -0.31 -13.48 -4.55
N ALA A 114 -0.35 -13.78 -3.26
CA ALA A 114 -1.43 -13.36 -2.37
C ALA A 114 -1.50 -11.82 -2.25
N VAL A 115 -0.38 -11.14 -2.02
CA VAL A 115 -0.37 -9.67 -1.86
C VAL A 115 -0.63 -8.93 -3.18
N LEU A 116 -0.28 -9.52 -4.34
CA LEU A 116 -0.71 -8.99 -5.64
C LEU A 116 -2.23 -9.14 -5.83
N GLY A 117 -2.81 -10.23 -5.33
CA GLY A 117 -4.27 -10.39 -5.23
C GLY A 117 -4.91 -9.30 -4.37
N VAL A 118 -4.32 -8.97 -3.22
CA VAL A 118 -4.77 -7.84 -2.38
C VAL A 118 -4.72 -6.54 -3.19
N ALA A 119 -3.57 -6.21 -3.79
CA ALA A 119 -3.41 -4.99 -4.57
C ALA A 119 -4.44 -4.86 -5.71
N ALA A 120 -4.68 -5.95 -6.45
CA ALA A 120 -5.70 -6.01 -7.49
C ALA A 120 -7.12 -5.80 -6.95
N ALA A 121 -7.46 -6.44 -5.83
CA ALA A 121 -8.78 -6.32 -5.22
C ALA A 121 -9.05 -4.93 -4.64
N MET A 122 -8.03 -4.26 -4.10
CA MET A 122 -8.17 -2.89 -3.59
C MET A 122 -8.55 -1.89 -4.67
N GLY A 123 -8.06 -2.07 -5.91
CA GLY A 123 -8.50 -1.28 -7.06
C GLY A 123 -9.98 -1.50 -7.43
N GLY A 124 -10.60 -2.59 -6.95
CA GLY A 124 -12.01 -2.92 -7.17
C GLY A 124 -12.99 -2.42 -6.10
N LEU A 125 -12.53 -1.73 -5.05
CA LEU A 125 -13.38 -1.31 -3.91
C LEU A 125 -13.56 0.21 -3.79
N GLY A 126 -13.00 0.99 -4.71
CA GLY A 126 -13.10 2.45 -4.73
C GLY A 126 -13.65 2.98 -6.05
N HIS A 127 -13.50 4.29 -6.29
CA HIS A 127 -13.96 4.95 -7.53
C HIS A 127 -13.47 4.27 -8.82
N ALA A 128 -12.33 3.57 -8.81
CA ALA A 128 -11.86 2.78 -9.96
C ALA A 128 -12.80 1.63 -10.36
N ALA A 129 -13.66 1.16 -9.44
CA ALA A 129 -14.71 0.20 -9.74
C ALA A 129 -15.97 0.84 -10.34
N ALA A 130 -16.16 2.14 -10.10
CA ALA A 130 -17.26 2.95 -10.62
C ALA A 130 -16.90 3.66 -11.94
N ASP A 131 -15.67 3.52 -12.43
CA ASP A 131 -15.22 4.03 -13.72
C ASP A 131 -15.90 3.25 -14.86
N GLU A 132 -16.96 3.82 -15.43
CA GLU A 132 -17.76 3.19 -16.48
C GLU A 132 -17.03 3.16 -17.84
N GLN A 133 -16.11 4.10 -18.08
CA GLN A 133 -15.50 4.28 -19.39
C GLN A 133 -14.27 3.36 -19.59
N TRP A 134 -13.45 3.17 -18.55
CA TRP A 134 -12.23 2.33 -18.64
C TRP A 134 -11.96 1.52 -17.35
N PRO A 135 -12.87 0.60 -16.95
CA PRO A 135 -12.82 -0.07 -15.65
C PRO A 135 -11.54 -0.91 -15.45
N LEU A 136 -11.06 -1.59 -16.49
CA LEU A 136 -9.89 -2.46 -16.37
C LEU A 136 -8.59 -1.65 -16.20
N THR A 137 -8.42 -0.59 -17.00
CA THR A 137 -7.28 0.33 -16.88
C THR A 137 -7.25 0.99 -15.51
N SER A 138 -8.43 1.33 -14.98
CA SER A 138 -8.55 1.94 -13.65
C SER A 138 -8.04 1.05 -12.54
N ARG A 139 -8.52 -0.18 -12.52
CA ARG A 139 -8.11 -1.18 -11.55
C ARG A 139 -6.62 -1.52 -11.69
N LEU A 140 -6.10 -1.56 -12.92
CA LEU A 140 -4.69 -1.86 -13.15
C LEU A 140 -3.78 -0.75 -12.61
N PHE A 141 -4.10 0.53 -12.84
CA PHE A 141 -3.32 1.63 -12.27
C PHE A 141 -3.37 1.62 -10.75
N ASP A 142 -4.54 1.43 -10.15
CA ASP A 142 -4.65 1.34 -8.68
C ASP A 142 -3.84 0.16 -8.14
N ALA A 143 -3.92 -1.02 -8.77
CA ALA A 143 -3.16 -2.20 -8.38
C ALA A 143 -1.64 -1.99 -8.50
N MET A 144 -1.18 -1.41 -9.62
CA MET A 144 0.22 -1.05 -9.83
C MET A 144 0.71 -0.03 -8.80
N HIS A 145 -0.11 0.95 -8.47
CA HIS A 145 0.20 1.97 -7.48
C HIS A 145 0.35 1.34 -6.08
N VAL A 146 -0.62 0.53 -5.66
CA VAL A 146 -0.60 -0.16 -4.36
C VAL A 146 0.60 -1.12 -4.27
N ALA A 147 0.82 -1.94 -5.30
CA ALA A 147 1.96 -2.85 -5.35
C ALA A 147 3.30 -2.11 -5.30
N GLY A 148 3.45 -1.04 -6.09
CA GLY A 148 4.67 -0.24 -6.13
C GLY A 148 4.95 0.50 -4.82
N VAL A 149 3.93 1.11 -4.21
CA VAL A 149 4.05 1.78 -2.90
C VAL A 149 4.37 0.77 -1.81
N GLY A 150 3.74 -0.40 -1.82
CA GLY A 150 4.03 -1.50 -0.88
C GLY A 150 5.48 -1.98 -0.98
N ALA A 151 5.96 -2.23 -2.19
CA ALA A 151 7.32 -2.70 -2.43
C ALA A 151 8.38 -1.64 -2.05
N TRP A 152 8.10 -0.36 -2.32
CA TRP A 152 9.01 0.75 -2.00
C TRP A 152 8.92 1.16 -0.51
N ILE A 153 7.77 1.66 -0.05
CA ILE A 153 7.63 2.22 1.30
C ILE A 153 7.57 1.10 2.35
N GLY A 154 6.88 -0.01 2.07
CA GLY A 154 6.83 -1.16 2.97
C GLY A 154 8.19 -1.85 3.12
N GLY A 155 8.92 -2.01 2.03
CA GLY A 155 10.29 -2.53 2.05
C GLY A 155 11.24 -1.64 2.86
N LEU A 156 11.16 -0.32 2.66
CA LEU A 156 11.95 0.66 3.41
C LEU A 156 11.65 0.63 4.92
N ALA A 157 10.36 0.53 5.28
CA ALA A 157 9.93 0.45 6.67
C ALA A 157 10.46 -0.81 7.36
N LEU A 158 10.40 -1.96 6.69
CA LEU A 158 10.93 -3.22 7.21
C LEU A 158 12.45 -3.19 7.40
N LEU A 159 13.20 -2.62 6.44
CA LEU A 159 14.64 -2.43 6.60
C LEU A 159 14.97 -1.47 7.76
N MET A 160 14.19 -0.39 7.93
CA MET A 160 14.38 0.51 9.07
C MET A 160 14.11 -0.19 10.41
N LEU A 161 13.06 -1.01 10.50
CA LEU A 161 12.73 -1.80 11.69
C LEU A 161 13.78 -2.89 11.95
N ALA A 162 14.33 -3.50 10.90
CA ALA A 162 15.44 -4.43 11.00
C ALA A 162 16.73 -3.74 11.50
N GLY A 163 16.91 -2.44 11.24
CA GLY A 163 17.99 -1.64 11.81
C GLY A 163 17.68 -1.05 13.21
N ALA A 164 16.43 -1.05 13.66
CA ALA A 164 16.04 -0.46 14.92
C ALA A 164 16.47 -1.36 16.10
N GLY A 165 17.32 -0.83 16.99
CA GLY A 165 17.77 -1.54 18.19
C GLY A 165 19.07 -2.33 18.01
N SER A 166 19.95 -1.95 17.07
CA SER A 166 21.26 -2.56 16.84
C SER A 166 22.32 -2.22 17.91
N VAL A 167 21.96 -2.22 19.20
CA VAL A 167 22.97 -2.29 20.27
C VAL A 167 23.32 -3.78 20.40
N GLY A 168 24.37 -4.22 19.72
CA GLY A 168 24.88 -5.61 19.79
C GLY A 168 24.34 -6.61 18.77
N GLY A 169 23.61 -6.20 17.72
CA GLY A 169 23.14 -7.11 16.65
C GLY A 169 23.30 -6.51 15.25
N ALA A 170 23.51 -7.35 14.23
CA ALA A 170 23.82 -6.94 12.86
C ALA A 170 22.71 -6.09 12.20
N ALA A 171 23.01 -4.83 11.89
CA ALA A 171 22.14 -3.97 11.09
C ALA A 171 21.96 -4.54 9.67
N PRO A 172 20.94 -4.09 8.90
CA PRO A 172 20.80 -4.52 7.51
C PRO A 172 22.10 -4.28 6.74
N THR A 173 22.53 -5.33 6.05
CA THR A 173 23.76 -5.40 5.28
C THR A 173 23.70 -4.51 4.04
N ALA A 174 24.88 -4.20 3.49
CA ALA A 174 24.97 -3.46 2.24
C ALA A 174 24.37 -4.22 1.04
N SER A 175 24.26 -5.56 1.08
CA SER A 175 23.55 -6.33 0.06
C SER A 175 22.05 -6.12 0.14
N GLU A 176 21.44 -6.23 1.32
CA GLU A 176 20.00 -6.00 1.52
C GLU A 176 19.57 -4.60 1.06
N TRP A 177 20.38 -3.57 1.36
CA TRP A 177 20.13 -2.21 0.86
C TRP A 177 20.26 -2.07 -0.66
N ARG A 178 21.19 -2.79 -1.29
CA ARG A 178 21.32 -2.83 -2.76
C ARG A 178 20.13 -3.54 -3.40
N THR A 179 19.71 -4.67 -2.84
CA THR A 179 18.51 -5.41 -3.25
C THR A 179 17.29 -4.49 -3.22
N PHE A 180 17.05 -3.85 -2.08
CA PHE A 180 15.97 -2.87 -1.93
C PHE A 180 16.09 -1.71 -2.93
N SER A 181 17.28 -1.11 -3.08
CA SER A 181 17.47 0.01 -3.99
C SER A 181 17.15 -0.34 -5.45
N ARG A 182 17.39 -1.59 -5.89
CA ARG A 182 17.01 -2.06 -7.23
C ARG A 182 15.49 -2.15 -7.36
N THR A 183 14.82 -2.74 -6.37
CA THR A 183 13.35 -2.82 -6.32
C THR A 183 12.73 -1.42 -6.34
N ALA A 184 13.19 -0.51 -5.48
CA ALA A 184 12.70 0.86 -5.41
C ALA A 184 12.94 1.65 -6.71
N THR A 185 14.05 1.40 -7.41
CA THR A 185 14.35 2.05 -8.72
C THR A 185 13.33 1.68 -9.79
N VAL A 186 12.78 0.45 -9.76
CA VAL A 186 11.73 0.02 -10.70
C VAL A 186 10.34 0.47 -10.21
N MET A 187 10.08 0.33 -8.91
CA MET A 187 8.75 0.60 -8.34
C MET A 187 8.42 2.08 -8.25
N ALA A 188 9.40 2.98 -8.03
CA ALA A 188 9.13 4.41 -7.96
C ALA A 188 8.53 4.96 -9.29
N PRO A 189 9.08 4.68 -10.48
CA PRO A 189 8.44 5.01 -11.75
C PRO A 189 7.05 4.40 -11.91
N VAL A 190 6.85 3.14 -11.51
CA VAL A 190 5.53 2.47 -11.56
C VAL A 190 4.49 3.23 -10.73
N VAL A 191 4.85 3.63 -9.50
CA VAL A 191 4.00 4.43 -8.62
C VAL A 191 3.66 5.79 -9.23
N LEU A 192 4.65 6.46 -9.83
CA LEU A 192 4.45 7.76 -10.46
C LEU A 192 3.54 7.68 -11.67
N LEU A 193 3.81 6.77 -12.61
CA LEU A 193 3.04 6.64 -13.84
C LEU A 193 1.60 6.20 -13.55
N SER A 194 1.41 5.24 -12.65
CA SER A 194 0.06 4.83 -12.21
C SER A 194 -0.68 5.93 -11.46
N GLY A 195 0.01 6.72 -10.63
CA GLY A 195 -0.56 7.85 -9.91
C GLY A 195 -0.97 8.99 -10.84
N VAL A 196 -0.13 9.34 -11.81
CA VAL A 196 -0.42 10.33 -12.85
C VAL A 196 -1.58 9.85 -13.72
N GLY A 197 -1.56 8.60 -14.18
CA GLY A 197 -2.64 8.02 -14.98
C GLY A 197 -3.98 7.99 -14.25
N SER A 198 -3.96 7.75 -12.93
CA SER A 198 -5.17 7.79 -12.10
C SER A 198 -5.65 9.22 -11.80
N GLY A 199 -4.72 10.16 -11.58
CA GLY A 199 -5.04 11.58 -11.40
C GLY A 199 -5.59 12.21 -12.68
N TRP A 200 -4.95 11.98 -13.81
CA TRP A 200 -5.36 12.52 -15.12
C TRP A 200 -6.79 12.12 -15.47
N ARG A 201 -7.18 10.87 -15.22
CA ARG A 201 -8.55 10.43 -15.51
C ARG A 201 -9.61 11.08 -14.63
N ARG A 202 -9.24 11.53 -13.43
CA ARG A 202 -10.17 12.17 -12.48
C ARG A 202 -10.36 13.66 -12.70
N VAL A 203 -9.31 14.36 -13.16
CA VAL A 203 -9.34 15.83 -13.29
C VAL A 203 -8.99 16.34 -14.68
N GLY A 204 -8.67 15.46 -15.63
CA GLY A 204 -8.17 15.83 -16.96
C GLY A 204 -9.22 16.45 -17.87
N ALA A 205 -10.51 16.21 -17.62
CA ALA A 205 -11.60 16.89 -18.31
C ALA A 205 -11.90 18.29 -17.73
N SER A 206 -11.39 18.58 -16.54
CA SER A 206 -11.66 19.81 -15.80
C SER A 206 -10.62 20.87 -16.13
N THR A 207 -11.03 22.15 -16.17
CA THR A 207 -10.09 23.25 -16.39
C THR A 207 -9.11 23.38 -15.21
N ILE A 208 -7.86 23.77 -15.48
CA ILE A 208 -6.83 23.96 -14.44
C ILE A 208 -7.34 24.89 -13.32
N THR A 209 -8.04 25.95 -13.67
CA THR A 209 -8.62 26.90 -12.72
C THR A 209 -9.66 26.25 -11.81
N ALA A 210 -10.54 25.39 -12.35
CA ALA A 210 -11.54 24.66 -11.57
C ALA A 210 -10.88 23.64 -10.61
N VAL A 211 -9.83 22.95 -11.07
CA VAL A 211 -9.07 22.03 -10.23
C VAL A 211 -8.41 22.79 -9.07
N LEU A 212 -7.73 23.91 -9.34
CA LEU A 212 -7.06 24.70 -8.32
C LEU A 212 -8.03 25.36 -7.31
N ALA A 213 -9.23 25.73 -7.75
CA ALA A 213 -10.27 26.26 -6.87
C ALA A 213 -10.87 25.19 -5.95
N SER A 214 -10.88 23.92 -6.37
CA SER A 214 -11.48 22.83 -5.61
C SER A 214 -10.66 22.43 -4.36
N ALA A 215 -11.34 21.92 -3.34
CA ALA A 215 -10.67 21.32 -2.18
C ALA A 215 -9.85 20.07 -2.58
N TYR A 216 -10.41 19.24 -3.47
CA TYR A 216 -9.73 18.07 -4.02
C TYR A 216 -8.40 18.42 -4.70
N GLY A 217 -8.39 19.42 -5.60
CA GLY A 217 -7.20 19.81 -6.35
C GLY A 217 -6.12 20.43 -5.49
N ARG A 218 -6.47 21.18 -4.42
CA ARG A 218 -5.49 21.68 -3.44
C ARG A 218 -4.78 20.53 -2.71
N VAL A 219 -5.51 19.52 -2.26
CA VAL A 219 -4.91 18.34 -1.61
C VAL A 219 -4.13 17.50 -2.60
N LEU A 220 -4.59 17.37 -3.85
CA LEU A 220 -3.85 16.73 -4.93
C LEU A 220 -2.50 17.41 -5.19
N PHE A 221 -2.48 18.75 -5.26
CA PHE A 221 -1.24 19.51 -5.47
C PHE A 221 -0.25 19.33 -4.30
N LEU A 222 -0.75 19.39 -3.07
CA LEU A 222 0.07 19.07 -1.88
C LEU A 222 0.63 17.65 -1.96
N LYS A 223 -0.18 16.66 -2.37
CA LYS A 223 0.26 15.27 -2.56
C LYS A 223 1.37 15.17 -3.60
N VAL A 224 1.23 15.86 -4.74
CA VAL A 224 2.27 15.90 -5.78
C VAL A 224 3.56 16.51 -5.25
N ALA A 225 3.49 17.64 -4.54
CA ALA A 225 4.67 18.29 -3.94
C ALA A 225 5.37 17.37 -2.93
N LEU A 226 4.62 16.69 -2.06
CA LEU A 226 5.17 15.72 -1.11
C LEU A 226 5.80 14.51 -1.81
N VAL A 227 5.18 13.99 -2.87
CA VAL A 227 5.76 12.89 -3.67
C VAL A 227 7.09 13.30 -4.29
N LEU A 228 7.22 14.53 -4.81
CA LEU A 228 8.49 15.06 -5.32
C LEU A 228 9.57 15.09 -4.23
N VAL A 229 9.22 15.44 -2.98
CA VAL A 229 10.13 15.38 -1.83
C VAL A 229 10.57 13.94 -1.55
N VAL A 230 9.64 12.98 -1.53
CA VAL A 230 9.97 11.55 -1.32
C VAL A 230 10.91 11.05 -2.42
N LEU A 231 10.66 11.39 -3.69
CA LEU A 231 11.54 11.03 -4.80
C LEU A 231 12.94 11.64 -4.65
N ALA A 232 13.05 12.91 -4.25
CA ALA A 232 14.33 13.57 -4.04
C ALA A 232 15.14 12.87 -2.93
N LEU A 233 14.48 12.51 -1.83
CA LEU A 233 15.07 11.73 -0.75
C LEU A 233 15.51 10.35 -1.26
N GLY A 234 14.62 9.58 -1.89
CA GLY A 234 14.93 8.26 -2.44
C GLY A 234 16.08 8.29 -3.45
N TYR A 235 16.15 9.33 -4.29
CA TYR A 235 17.24 9.54 -5.24
C TYR A 235 18.59 9.81 -4.54
N ALA A 236 18.61 10.66 -3.50
CA ALA A 236 19.81 10.91 -2.71
C ALA A 236 20.30 9.63 -2.01
N GLN A 237 19.38 8.82 -1.49
CA GLN A 237 19.70 7.54 -0.84
C GLN A 237 20.23 6.53 -1.84
N ARG A 238 19.64 6.43 -3.04
CA ARG A 238 20.13 5.59 -4.14
C ARG A 238 21.58 5.92 -4.50
N ARG A 239 21.94 7.21 -4.60
CA ARG A 239 23.33 7.63 -4.88
C ARG A 239 24.31 7.13 -3.82
N ARG A 240 23.91 7.18 -2.54
CA ARG A 240 24.73 6.65 -1.43
C ARG A 240 24.90 5.14 -1.48
N ILE A 241 23.81 4.42 -1.73
CA ILE A 241 23.83 2.95 -1.87
C ILE A 241 24.70 2.52 -3.06
N ALA A 242 24.61 3.26 -4.18
CA ALA A 242 25.47 3.02 -5.35
C ALA A 242 26.95 3.27 -5.07
N ALA A 243 27.28 4.18 -4.14
CA ALA A 243 28.64 4.42 -3.65
C ALA A 243 29.08 3.43 -2.54
N GLY A 244 28.31 2.36 -2.30
CA GLY A 244 28.62 1.35 -1.28
C GLY A 244 28.31 1.77 0.16
N GLN A 245 27.64 2.90 0.36
CA GLN A 245 27.29 3.40 1.68
C GLN A 245 25.92 2.90 2.16
N VAL A 246 25.80 2.73 3.47
CA VAL A 246 24.52 2.40 4.10
C VAL A 246 23.72 3.70 4.35
N PRO A 247 22.41 3.73 4.05
CA PRO A 247 21.56 4.88 4.33
C PRO A 247 21.59 5.33 5.79
N ALA A 248 21.68 6.63 6.02
CA ALA A 248 21.58 7.17 7.37
C ALA A 248 20.15 6.99 7.91
N ARG A 249 20.02 6.49 9.15
CA ARG A 249 18.72 6.24 9.80
C ARG A 249 17.80 7.48 9.82
N LYS A 250 18.38 8.68 10.01
CA LYS A 250 17.62 9.94 9.99
C LYS A 250 16.99 10.21 8.61
N ALA A 251 17.73 9.94 7.53
CA ALA A 251 17.25 10.14 6.16
C ALA A 251 16.16 9.14 5.77
N VAL A 252 16.31 7.87 6.17
CA VAL A 252 15.26 6.86 5.99
C VAL A 252 14.00 7.23 6.78
N ARG A 253 14.17 7.71 8.02
CA ARG A 253 13.04 8.16 8.85
C ARG A 253 12.32 9.36 8.22
N SER A 254 13.03 10.34 7.67
CA SER A 254 12.39 11.47 6.99
C SER A 254 11.61 11.01 5.75
N GLU A 255 12.15 10.09 4.96
CA GLU A 255 11.45 9.55 3.79
C GLU A 255 10.14 8.86 4.20
N LEU A 256 10.19 8.00 5.23
CA LEU A 256 9.00 7.33 5.76
C LEU A 256 7.98 8.30 6.39
N LEU A 257 8.43 9.36 7.07
CA LEU A 257 7.53 10.36 7.64
C LEU A 257 6.80 11.14 6.54
N VAL A 258 7.52 11.58 5.50
CA VAL A 258 6.88 12.26 4.36
C VAL A 258 5.94 11.31 3.63
N ALA A 259 6.32 10.05 3.43
CA ALA A 259 5.45 9.03 2.85
C ALA A 259 4.20 8.79 3.71
N ALA A 260 4.31 8.76 5.04
CA ALA A 260 3.16 8.63 5.93
C ALA A 260 2.19 9.82 5.79
N VAL A 261 2.70 11.05 5.65
CA VAL A 261 1.87 12.23 5.37
C VAL A 261 1.15 12.08 4.01
N VAL A 262 1.82 11.58 2.98
CA VAL A 262 1.20 11.26 1.67
C VAL A 262 0.10 10.21 1.82
N PHE A 263 0.30 9.18 2.63
CA PHE A 263 -0.71 8.16 2.95
C PHE A 263 -1.94 8.76 3.63
N CYS A 264 -1.73 9.57 4.67
CA CYS A 264 -2.83 10.24 5.37
C CYS A 264 -3.61 11.19 4.44
N ALA A 265 -2.90 11.97 3.62
CA ALA A 265 -3.53 12.83 2.61
C ALA A 265 -4.33 12.01 1.60
N THR A 266 -3.82 10.87 1.16
CA THR A 266 -4.52 9.96 0.24
C THR A 266 -5.78 9.37 0.86
N ALA A 267 -5.69 8.88 2.10
CA ALA A 267 -6.84 8.35 2.84
C ALA A 267 -7.95 9.41 2.98
N TRP A 268 -7.57 10.64 3.30
CA TRP A 268 -8.48 11.78 3.35
C TRP A 268 -9.15 12.06 1.99
N MET A 269 -8.37 12.04 0.90
CA MET A 269 -8.90 12.23 -0.46
C MET A 269 -9.91 11.18 -0.90
N THR A 270 -9.90 9.97 -0.31
CA THR A 270 -10.89 8.93 -0.67
C THR A 270 -12.31 9.23 -0.22
N GLY A 271 -12.53 10.27 0.59
CA GLY A 271 -13.85 10.75 0.98
C GLY A 271 -14.25 12.07 0.33
N MET A 272 -13.47 12.59 -0.62
CA MET A 272 -13.76 13.85 -1.31
C MET A 272 -14.23 13.61 -2.74
N GLU A 273 -15.19 14.42 -3.21
CA GLU A 273 -15.66 14.41 -4.59
C GLU A 273 -14.64 15.09 -5.53
N PRO A 274 -14.30 14.48 -6.68
CA PRO A 274 -13.51 15.14 -7.72
C PRO A 274 -14.26 16.32 -8.34
N PRO A 275 -13.56 17.37 -8.80
CA PRO A 275 -14.21 18.48 -9.50
C PRO A 275 -14.72 18.03 -10.88
N GLY A 276 -16.03 18.12 -11.11
CA GLY A 276 -16.67 17.81 -12.39
C GLY A 276 -17.51 16.53 -12.43
N GLU A 277 -17.67 15.84 -11.28
CA GLU A 277 -18.71 14.84 -11.04
C GLU A 277 -19.90 15.43 -10.27
#